data_AF-H1YC66-F1
#
_entry.id   AF-H1YC66-F1
#
_cell.length_a   1.000
_cell.length_b   1.000
_cell.length_c   1.000
_cell.angle_alpha   90.00
_cell.angle_beta   90.00
_cell.angle_gamma   90.00
#
_symmetry.space_group_name_H-M   'P 1'
#
loop_
_entity.id
_entity.type
_entity.pdbx_description
1 polymer ?
#
loop_
_entity_poly.entity_id
_entity_poly.type
_entity_poly.pdbx_seq_one_letter_code
_entity_poly.pdbx_strand_id
1 'polypeptide(L)' 'MDFKLFFLATAFLSVGLFMFFDVKKRRAASDKTDWNGQSMPQYIQFGIIAILSIIVGGVLLMESLVM' A
#
# COMPACT_ATOMS: atom_id res chain seq x y z
N MET A 1 -11.13 -18.13 -14.00
CA MET A 1 -10.02 -17.71 -13.13
C MET A 1 -8.81 -17.34 -13.98
N ASP A 2 -8.66 -16.06 -14.26
CA ASP A 2 -7.52 -15.53 -15.01
C ASP A 2 -6.28 -15.44 -14.12
N PHE A 3 -5.34 -16.36 -14.33
CA PHE A 3 -4.08 -16.41 -13.59
C PHE A 3 -3.22 -15.15 -13.75
N LYS A 4 -3.29 -14.43 -14.89
CA LYS A 4 -2.52 -13.20 -15.09
C LYS A 4 -3.03 -12.11 -14.16
N LEU A 5 -4.35 -11.92 -14.12
CA LEU A 5 -5.00 -10.97 -13.22
C LEU A 5 -4.79 -11.35 -11.75
N PHE A 6 -4.84 -12.64 -11.43
CA PHE A 6 -4.57 -13.15 -10.09
C PHE A 6 -3.15 -12.81 -9.59
N PHE A 7 -2.13 -13.06 -10.40
CA PHE A 7 -0.74 -12.71 -10.02
C PHE A 7 -0.55 -11.20 -9.92
N LEU A 8 -1.17 -10.42 -10.82
CA LEU A 8 -1.13 -8.96 -10.77
C LEU A 8 -1.80 -8.42 -9.50
N ALA A 9 -2.99 -8.92 -9.16
CA ALA A 9 -3.70 -8.58 -7.93
C ALA A 9 -2.87 -8.90 -6.69
N THR A 10 -2.25 -10.08 -6.66
CA THR A 10 -1.38 -10.52 -5.56
C THR A 10 -0.15 -9.62 -5.40
N ALA A 11 0.44 -9.16 -6.51
CA ALA A 11 1.55 -8.21 -6.49
C ALA A 11 1.12 -6.85 -5.91
N PHE A 12 -0.03 -6.32 -6.35
CA PHE A 12 -0.58 -5.06 -5.82
C PHE A 12 -0.90 -5.14 -4.32
N LEU A 13 -1.52 -6.25 -3.88
CA LEU A 13 -1.78 -6.50 -2.48
C LEU A 13 -0.47 -6.56 -1.68
N SER A 14 0.54 -7.28 -2.18
CA SER A 14 1.83 -7.42 -1.50
C SER A 14 2.53 -6.06 -1.37
N VAL A 15 2.58 -5.26 -2.44
CA VAL A 15 3.18 -3.92 -2.43
C VAL A 15 2.44 -3.00 -1.45
N GLY A 16 1.11 -2.99 -1.48
CA GLY A 16 0.30 -2.21 -0.53
C GLY A 16 0.57 -2.59 0.93
N LEU A 17 0.73 -3.89 1.19
CA LEU A 17 1.02 -4.41 2.53
C LEU A 17 2.44 -4.06 2.99
N PHE A 18 3.44 -4.14 2.11
CA PHE A 18 4.80 -3.70 2.41
C PHE A 18 4.87 -2.19 2.65
N MET A 19 4.18 -1.38 1.84
CA MET A 19 4.09 0.07 2.06
C MET A 19 3.41 0.39 3.38
N PHE A 20 2.33 -0.30 3.74
CA PHE A 20 1.68 -0.13 5.04
C PHE A 20 2.64 -0.38 6.20
N PHE A 21 3.44 -1.44 6.13
CA PHE A 21 4.45 -1.72 7.14
C PHE A 21 5.59 -0.69 7.16
N ASP A 22 6.03 -0.20 6.00
CA ASP A 22 7.06 0.84 5.90
C ASP A 22 6.58 2.16 6.52
N VAL A 23 5.36 2.61 6.18
CA VAL A 23 4.72 3.79 6.78
C VAL A 23 4.59 3.62 8.30
N LYS A 24 4.13 2.46 8.77
CA LYS A 24 3.99 2.18 10.20
C LYS A 24 5.34 2.19 10.94
N LYS A 25 6.43 1.78 10.29
CA LYS A 25 7.77 1.76 10.87
C LYS A 25 8.43 3.13 10.88
N ARG A 26 8.27 3.94 9.83
CA ARG A 26 9.02 5.19 9.65
C ARG A 26 8.59 6.33 10.57
N ARG A 27 7.37 6.26 11.16
CA ARG A 27 6.72 7.31 11.97
C ARG A 27 6.69 8.68 11.26
N ALA A 28 5.61 9.45 11.43
CA ALA A 28 5.61 10.81 10.91
C ALA A 28 6.66 11.64 11.67
N ALA A 29 7.45 12.44 10.95
CA ALA A 29 8.29 13.45 11.56
C ALA A 29 7.41 14.38 12.39
N SER A 30 7.69 14.44 13.68
CA SER A 30 7.04 15.34 14.61
C SER A 30 8.14 16.14 15.27
N ASP A 31 7.94 17.46 15.37
CA ASP A 31 8.87 18.41 16.01
C ASP A 31 9.34 17.96 17.41
N LYS A 32 8.60 17.07 18.07
CA LYS A 32 8.86 16.57 19.43
C LYS A 32 9.62 15.24 19.51
N THR A 33 9.71 14.44 18.45
CA THR A 33 10.18 13.03 18.60
C THR A 33 11.04 12.47 17.48
N ASP A 34 11.00 13.01 16.25
CA ASP A 34 11.82 12.45 15.17
C ASP A 34 12.06 13.44 14.02
N TRP A 35 13.24 14.08 14.01
CA TRP A 35 13.62 15.09 13.01
C TRP A 35 14.10 14.47 11.69
N ASN A 36 14.39 13.16 11.67
CA ASN A 36 14.73 12.38 10.48
C ASN A 36 13.56 11.51 9.98
N GLY A 37 12.40 11.62 10.62
CA GLY A 37 11.18 10.93 10.20
C GLY A 37 10.70 11.39 8.82
N GLN A 38 9.78 10.63 8.24
CA GLN A 38 9.16 11.01 6.97
C GLN A 38 8.37 12.32 7.14
N SER A 39 8.49 13.25 6.20
CA SER A 39 7.72 14.49 6.28
C SER A 39 6.22 14.18 6.30
N MET A 40 5.43 14.98 7.03
CA MET A 40 4.00 14.74 7.19
C MET A 40 3.25 14.54 5.84
N PRO A 41 3.54 15.32 4.78
CA PRO A 41 2.95 15.09 3.47
C PRO A 41 3.33 13.74 2.86
N GLN A 42 4.60 13.33 2.99
CA GLN A 42 5.07 12.03 2.48
C GLN A 42 4.41 10.87 3.24
N TYR A 43 4.31 10.97 4.56
CA TYR A 43 3.65 9.95 5.39
C TYR A 43 2.19 9.74 4.95
N ILE A 44 1.45 10.83 4.72
CA ILE A 44 0.07 10.78 4.23
C ILE A 44 0.02 10.20 2.81
N GLN A 45 0.90 10.67 1.91
CA GLN A 45 0.95 10.19 0.53
C GLN A 45 1.22 8.69 0.44
N PHE A 46 2.22 8.18 1.16
CA PHE A 46 2.51 6.76 1.19
C PHE A 46 1.38 5.94 1.81
N GLY A 47 0.71 6.47 2.85
CA GLY A 47 -0.50 5.86 3.41
C GLY A 47 -1.64 5.74 2.39
N ILE A 48 -1.90 6.80 1.61
CA ILE A 48 -2.91 6.81 0.55
C ILE A 48 -2.56 5.79 -0.54
N ILE A 49 -1.30 5.74 -0.99
CA ILE A 49 -0.85 4.78 -2.02
C ILE A 49 -0.98 3.34 -1.53
N ALA A 50 -0.66 3.07 -0.26
CA ALA A 50 -0.84 1.75 0.33
C ALA A 50 -2.32 1.31 0.30
N ILE A 51 -3.22 2.19 0.72
CA ILE A 51 -4.68 1.93 0.71
C ILE A 51 -5.17 1.69 -0.72
N LEU A 52 -4.80 2.56 -1.67
CA LEU A 52 -5.19 2.42 -3.06
C LEU A 52 -4.67 1.12 -3.67
N SER A 53 -3.43 0.73 -3.39
CA SER A 53 -2.86 -0.53 -3.87
C SER A 53 -3.64 -1.74 -3.36
N ILE A 54 -4.11 -1.70 -2.11
CA ILE A 54 -4.93 -2.77 -1.54
C ILE A 54 -6.31 -2.82 -2.22
N ILE A 55 -6.96 -1.67 -2.42
CA ILE A 55 -8.26 -1.58 -3.09
C ILE A 55 -8.16 -2.10 -4.53
N VAL A 56 -7.20 -1.60 -5.31
CA VAL A 56 -6.98 -2.02 -6.70
C VAL A 56 -6.65 -3.50 -6.77
N GLY A 57 -5.77 -3.99 -5.88
CA GLY A 57 -5.46 -5.42 -5.78
C GLY A 57 -6.70 -6.26 -5.47
N GLY A 58 -7.56 -5.82 -4.55
CA GLY A 58 -8.81 -6.50 -4.23
C GLY A 58 -9.80 -6.55 -5.40
N VAL A 59 -9.95 -5.44 -6.13
CA VAL A 59 -10.80 -5.37 -7.34
C VAL A 59 -10.28 -6.32 -8.42
N LEU A 60 -8.98 -6.29 -8.70
CA LEU A 60 -8.36 -7.19 -9.68
C LEU A 60 -8.49 -8.66 -9.27
N LEU A 61 -8.45 -8.96 -7.96
CA LEU A 61 -8.62 -10.33 -7.47
C LEU A 61 -10.06 -10.81 -7.70
N MET A 62 -11.06 -9.96 -7.45
CA MET A 62 -12.46 -10.26 -7.74
C MET A 62 -12.68 -10.45 -9.24
N GLU A 63 -12.14 -9.57 -10.09
CA GLU A 63 -12.22 -9.75 -11.54
C GLU A 63 -11.54 -11.03 -12.00
N SER A 64 -10.38 -11.37 -11.42
CA SER A 64 -9.66 -12.60 -11.76
C SER A 64 -10.44 -13.87 -11.44
N LEU A 65 -11.40 -13.83 -10.50
CA LEU A 65 -12.21 -14.97 -10.10
C LEU A 65 -13.49 -15.08 -10.95
N VAL A 66 -14.05 -13.94 -11.36
CA VAL A 66 -15.30 -13.86 -12.12
C VAL A 66 -15.09 -14.11 -13.62
N MET A 67 -13.95 -13.68 -14.18
CA MET A 67 -13.50 -14.02 -15.54
C MET A 67 -12.73 -15.34 -15.57
#